data_AF-A0A959VRG0-F1
#
_entry.id   AF-A0A959VRG0-F1
#
_cell.length_a   1.000
_cell.length_b   1.000
_cell.length_c   1.000
_cell.angle_alpha   90.00
_cell.angle_beta   90.00
_cell.angle_gamma   90.00
#
_symmetry.space_group_name_H-M   'P 1'
#
loop_
_entity.id
_entity.type
_entity.pdbx_description
1 polymer ?
#
loop_
_entity_poly.entity_id
_entity_poly.type
_entity_poly.pdbx_seq_one_letter_code
_entity_poly.pdbx_strand_id
1 'polypeptide(L)'
;MAVTPQAAPDSPGEVADALREASYLADESTALIAFLAQRLGKPVLVEGPAGVGKTELAKALSRATGRELVRLQCYEGLDEAKALYEWNYKKQLLR
;
A
#
# COMPACT_ATOMS: atom_id res chain seq x y z
N MET A 1 -16.00 -2.76 -9.58
CA MET A 1 -16.44 -1.37 -9.39
C MET A 1 -15.21 -0.53 -9.21
N ALA A 2 -14.98 0.49 -10.03
CA ALA A 2 -13.84 1.39 -9.86
C ALA A 2 -14.04 2.16 -8.55
N VAL A 3 -13.16 1.97 -7.57
CA VAL A 3 -13.19 2.79 -6.36
C VAL A 3 -12.64 4.16 -6.74
N THR A 4 -13.46 5.19 -6.62
CA THR A 4 -13.00 6.57 -6.80
C THR A 4 -12.03 6.88 -5.66
N PRO A 5 -10.78 7.28 -5.94
CA PRO A 5 -9.84 7.62 -4.87
C PRO A 5 -10.41 8.80 -4.08
N GLN A 6 -10.44 8.66 -2.75
CA GLN A 6 -10.85 9.74 -1.86
C GLN A 6 -9.91 10.95 -2.04
N ALA A 7 -10.45 12.15 -1.86
CA ALA A 7 -9.68 13.40 -1.96
C ALA A 7 -8.43 13.33 -1.06
N ALA A 8 -7.34 13.96 -1.52
CA ALA A 8 -6.10 13.98 -0.73
C ALA A 8 -6.37 14.69 0.61
N PRO A 9 -5.87 14.15 1.74
CA PRO A 9 -6.05 14.77 3.04
C PRO A 9 -5.38 16.15 3.08
N ASP A 10 -5.98 17.09 3.79
CA ASP A 10 -5.49 18.47 3.93
C ASP A 10 -4.59 18.65 5.17
N SER A 11 -4.59 17.68 6.10
CA SER A 11 -3.72 17.69 7.27
C SER A 11 -3.31 16.29 7.77
N PRO A 12 -2.23 16.16 8.57
CA PRO A 12 -1.91 14.93 9.28
C PRO A 12 -3.04 14.45 10.23
N GLY A 13 -3.80 15.37 10.80
CA GLY A 13 -4.93 15.05 11.70
C GLY A 13 -6.02 14.26 10.98
N GLU A 14 -6.40 14.69 9.77
CA GLU A 14 -7.36 13.97 8.94
C GLU A 14 -6.89 12.55 8.60
N VAL A 15 -5.58 12.36 8.38
CA VAL A 15 -5.02 11.03 8.16
C VAL A 15 -5.12 10.16 9.40
N ALA A 16 -4.83 10.72 10.59
CA ALA A 16 -4.96 9.99 11.85
C ALA A 16 -6.41 9.56 12.11
N ASP A 17 -7.37 10.44 11.82
CA ASP A 17 -8.80 10.15 11.99
C ASP A 17 -9.27 9.08 11.00
N ALA A 18 -8.90 9.19 9.72
CA ALA A 18 -9.24 8.18 8.71
C ALA A 18 -8.60 6.81 9.01
N LEU A 19 -7.37 6.78 9.53
CA LEU A 19 -6.73 5.54 9.98
C LEU A 19 -7.45 4.96 11.20
N ARG A 20 -7.91 5.79 12.14
CA ARG A 20 -8.68 5.35 13.30
C ARG A 20 -10.01 4.71 12.89
N GLU A 21 -10.73 5.31 11.95
CA GLU A 21 -11.93 4.72 11.33
C GLU A 21 -11.63 3.38 10.65
N ALA A 22 -10.46 3.28 10.01
CA ALA A 22 -9.94 2.04 9.44
C ALA A 22 -9.35 1.05 10.49
N SER A 23 -9.62 1.26 11.78
CA SER A 23 -9.16 0.42 12.90
C SER A 23 -7.63 0.37 13.08
N TYR A 24 -6.94 1.48 12.79
CA TYR A 24 -5.50 1.64 12.99
C TYR A 24 -5.21 2.90 13.82
N LEU A 25 -4.54 2.74 14.96
CA LEU A 25 -4.15 3.86 15.81
C LEU A 25 -2.77 4.38 15.36
N ALA A 26 -2.75 5.47 14.60
CA ALA A 26 -1.53 6.15 14.21
C ALA A 26 -1.02 7.07 15.31
N ASP A 27 0.29 7.08 15.52
CA ASP A 27 0.97 8.15 16.23
C ASP A 27 1.16 9.37 15.31
N GLU A 28 1.65 10.47 15.88
CA GLU A 28 1.89 11.71 15.14
C GLU A 28 2.85 11.51 13.96
N SER A 29 3.90 10.70 14.16
CA SER A 29 4.92 10.44 13.14
C SER A 29 4.35 9.67 11.94
N THR A 30 3.57 8.61 12.20
CA THR A 30 2.91 7.81 11.15
C THR A 30 1.89 8.65 10.38
N ALA A 31 1.08 9.45 11.09
CA ALA A 31 0.09 10.32 10.47
C ALA A 31 0.75 11.37 9.56
N LEU A 32 1.82 12.01 10.03
CA LEU A 32 2.59 12.98 9.25
C LEU A 32 3.22 12.35 8.00
N ILE A 33 3.89 11.20 8.13
CA ILE A 33 4.54 10.52 7.01
C ILE A 33 3.51 10.07 5.98
N ALA A 34 2.38 9.49 6.42
CA ALA A 34 1.30 9.07 5.52
C ALA A 34 0.65 10.26 4.80
N PHE A 35 0.49 11.40 5.47
CA PHE A 35 0.05 12.66 4.84
C PHE A 35 1.04 13.12 3.76
N LEU A 36 2.33 13.22 4.09
CA LEU A 36 3.36 13.67 3.15
C LEU A 36 3.50 12.71 1.96
N ALA A 37 3.43 11.40 2.18
CA ALA A 37 3.48 10.40 1.12
C ALA A 37 2.36 10.59 0.09
N GLN A 38 1.14 10.84 0.57
CA GLN A 38 -0.02 11.11 -0.28
C GLN A 38 0.12 12.45 -1.02
N ARG A 39 0.58 13.51 -0.32
CA ARG A 39 0.69 14.85 -0.91
C ARG A 39 1.82 14.98 -1.93
N LEU A 40 2.93 14.27 -1.70
CA LEU A 40 4.14 14.31 -2.55
C LEU A 40 4.16 13.21 -3.62
N GLY A 41 3.27 12.22 -3.52
CA GLY A 41 3.28 11.05 -4.41
C GLY A 41 4.58 10.24 -4.29
N LYS A 42 5.14 10.14 -3.08
CA LYS A 42 6.40 9.45 -2.81
C LYS A 42 6.17 8.13 -2.08
N PRO A 43 6.86 7.04 -2.45
CA PRO A 43 6.77 5.77 -1.74
C PRO A 43 7.37 5.88 -0.34
N VAL A 44 6.86 5.07 0.58
CA VAL A 44 7.33 4.99 1.96
C VAL A 44 7.79 3.56 2.26
N LEU A 45 8.95 3.45 2.89
CA LEU A 45 9.43 2.22 3.51
C LEU A 45 9.11 2.27 5.01
N VAL A 46 8.52 1.21 5.55
CA VAL A 46 8.16 1.10 6.97
C VAL A 46 9.02 0.03 7.62
N GLU A 47 9.89 0.44 8.53
CA GLU A 47 10.78 -0.43 9.29
C GLU A 47 10.37 -0.51 10.76
N GLY A 48 10.69 -1.62 11.42
CA GLY A 48 10.44 -1.80 12.85
C GLY A 48 10.37 -3.27 13.28
N PRO A 49 10.24 -3.55 14.58
CA PRO A 49 10.18 -4.92 15.12
C PRO A 49 9.00 -5.73 14.57
N ALA A 50 9.09 -7.06 14.65
CA ALA A 50 7.95 -7.91 14.31
C ALA A 50 6.74 -7.59 15.22
N GLY A 51 5.54 -7.56 14.65
CA GLY A 51 4.30 -7.32 15.41
C GLY A 51 3.88 -5.86 15.61
N VAL A 52 4.68 -4.85 15.23
CA VAL A 52 4.34 -3.41 15.44
C VAL A 52 3.33 -2.84 14.44
N GLY A 53 2.57 -3.68 13.72
CA GLY A 53 1.50 -3.21 12.84
C GLY A 53 1.92 -2.75 11.44
N LYS A 54 3.16 -2.96 10.98
CA LYS A 54 3.65 -2.56 9.64
C LYS A 54 2.73 -3.02 8.49
N THR A 55 2.34 -4.29 8.49
CA THR A 55 1.42 -4.85 7.49
C THR A 55 0.01 -4.30 7.65
N GLU A 56 -0.41 -4.01 8.87
CA GLU A 56 -1.74 -3.49 9.13
C GLU A 56 -1.86 -2.02 8.71
N LEU A 57 -0.79 -1.24 8.81
CA LEU A 57 -0.73 0.13 8.28
C LEU A 57 -1.06 0.17 6.79
N ALA A 58 -0.47 -0.71 5.98
CA ALA A 58 -0.74 -0.77 4.55
C ALA A 58 -2.22 -1.11 4.24
N LYS A 59 -2.82 -2.02 5.00
CA LYS A 59 -4.25 -2.36 4.87
C LYS A 59 -5.15 -1.22 5.33
N ALA A 60 -4.81 -0.57 6.44
CA ALA A 60 -5.57 0.56 6.96
C ALA A 60 -5.54 1.74 5.99
N LEU A 61 -4.38 2.05 5.39
CA LEU A 61 -4.26 3.06 4.34
C LEU A 61 -5.11 2.73 3.11
N SER A 62 -5.13 1.47 2.67
CA SER A 62 -5.99 1.03 1.57
C SER A 62 -7.48 1.25 1.89
N ARG A 63 -7.93 0.85 3.09
CA ARG A 63 -9.31 1.10 3.55
C ARG A 63 -9.62 2.60 3.64
N ALA A 64 -8.75 3.39 4.28
CA ALA A 64 -8.93 4.81 4.50
C ALA A 64 -8.95 5.64 3.20
N THR A 65 -8.22 5.20 2.16
CA THR A 65 -8.15 5.91 0.87
C THR A 65 -9.10 5.35 -0.18
N GLY A 66 -9.78 4.23 0.11
CA GLY A 66 -10.55 3.46 -0.85
C GLY A 66 -9.69 2.81 -1.94
N ARG A 67 -8.37 2.75 -1.81
CA ARG A 67 -7.50 2.21 -2.86
C ARG A 67 -7.39 0.69 -2.76
N GLU A 68 -7.22 0.03 -3.90
CA GLU A 68 -6.88 -1.39 -3.93
C GLU A 68 -5.50 -1.62 -3.30
N LEU A 69 -5.40 -2.61 -2.40
CA LEU A 69 -4.12 -3.06 -1.85
C LEU A 69 -3.56 -4.20 -2.69
N VAL A 70 -2.58 -3.90 -3.52
CA VAL A 70 -1.77 -4.91 -4.21
C VAL A 70 -0.64 -5.36 -3.28
N ARG A 71 -0.61 -6.66 -2.96
CA ARG A 71 0.41 -7.25 -2.08
C ARG A 71 1.36 -8.16 -2.88
N LEU A 72 2.53 -7.63 -3.21
CA LEU A 72 3.63 -8.40 -3.79
C LEU A 72 4.57 -8.85 -2.66
N GLN A 73 4.76 -10.16 -2.51
CA GLN A 73 5.72 -10.70 -1.56
C GLN A 73 7.09 -10.82 -2.23
N CYS A 74 8.05 -10.00 -1.81
CA CYS A 74 9.43 -10.08 -2.25
C CYS A 74 10.14 -11.18 -1.45
N TYR A 75 10.55 -12.25 -2.14
CA TYR A 75 11.35 -13.34 -1.59
C TYR A 75 12.53 -13.61 -2.51
N GLU A 76 13.52 -14.34 -2.00
CA GLU A 76 14.71 -14.68 -2.78
C GLU A 76 14.35 -15.53 -4.01
N GLY A 77 14.73 -15.07 -5.20
CA GLY A 77 14.36 -15.71 -6.47
C GLY A 77 13.05 -15.22 -7.11
N LEU A 78 12.45 -14.14 -6.59
CA LEU A 78 11.48 -13.34 -7.35
C LEU A 78 12.21 -12.60 -8.49
N ASP A 79 11.88 -12.94 -9.74
CA ASP A 79 12.41 -12.31 -10.96
C ASP A 79 11.29 -11.60 -11.74
N GLU A 80 11.68 -10.79 -12.73
CA GLU A 80 10.74 -9.99 -13.54
C GLU A 80 9.69 -10.85 -14.24
N ALA A 81 10.07 -12.01 -14.79
CA ALA A 81 9.16 -12.92 -15.46
C ALA A 81 8.07 -13.47 -14.53
N LYS A 82 8.43 -13.78 -13.28
CA LYS A 82 7.47 -14.21 -12.24
C LYS A 82 6.62 -13.05 -11.70
N ALA A 83 7.18 -11.84 -11.60
CA ALA A 83 6.48 -10.67 -11.09
C ALA A 83 5.48 -10.06 -12.10
N LEU A 84 5.84 -10.05 -13.40
CA LEU A 84 5.03 -9.48 -14.49
C LEU A 84 4.18 -10.51 -15.22
N TYR A 85 4.25 -11.79 -14.81
CA TYR A 85 3.54 -12.89 -15.44
C TYR A 85 3.81 -12.92 -16.96
N GLU A 86 5.07 -13.05 -17.37
CA GLU A 86 5.37 -13.34 -18.78
C GLU A 86 4.87 -14.74 -19.13
N TRP A 87 3.64 -14.80 -19.65
CA TRP A 87 3.12 -16.01 -20.25
C TRP A 87 3.94 -16.30 -21.52
N ASN A 88 4.70 -17.38 -21.46
CA ASN A 88 5.61 -17.83 -22.50
C ASN A 88 4.89 -18.06 -23.84
N TYR A 89 5.00 -17.10 -24.77
CA TYR A 89 4.50 -17.18 -26.16
C TYR A 89 4.94 -18.44 -26.91
N LYS A 90 6.05 -19.11 -26.52
CA LYS A 90 6.55 -20.31 -27.23
C LYS A 90 5.70 -21.57 -27.04
N LYS A 91 4.82 -21.65 -26.05
CA LYS A 91 3.88 -22.79 -25.89
C LYS A 91 2.57 -22.63 -26.68
N GLN A 92 2.31 -21.48 -27.29
CA GLN A 92 1.16 -21.25 -28.18
C GLN A 92 1.43 -21.59 -29.65
N LEU A 93 2.68 -21.86 -30.02
CA LEU A 93 3.02 -22.50 -31.29
C LEU A 93 2.85 -24.03 -31.16
N LEU A 94 1.63 -24.47 -30.85
CA LEU A 94 1.22 -25.84 -31.18
C LEU A 94 1.11 -25.91 -32.71
N ARG A 95 1.79 -26.89 -33.31
CA ARG A 95 1.29 -27.55 -34.52
C ARG A 95 0.39 -28.69 -34.08
#